data_AF-A0A7L0CCS8-F1
#
_entry.id   AF-A0A7L0CCS8-F1
#
_cell.length_a   1.000
_cell.length_b   1.000
_cell.length_c   1.000
_cell.angle_alpha   90.00
_cell.angle_beta   90.00
_cell.angle_gamma   90.00
#
_symmetry.space_group_name_H-M   'P 1'
#
loop_
_entity.id
_entity.type
_entity.pdbx_description
1 polymer ?
#
loop_
_entity_poly.entity_id
_entity_poly.type
_entity_poly.pdbx_seq_one_letter_code
_entity_poly.pdbx_strand_id
1 'polypeptide(L)'
;MAQQNRGTAPKTGRPKKPVEEPVARAPDVDSLGFQAMDRNVPGLSHVILQKLNMKSYEDYKSAMDGRKSGSDFGIRTYFDMFQKMEDTFKFCAECKKLPDALPDPKSLRRCKRCQNVYYCGVACQRANWPLHKKFCKKLKLVALDRLVEWLVFTGDIPFPTETWTKPAQDVEGWEDWFSMQGQLEEKLGAILAGRYMTLLWANAGKPRPEDGELRESVRRLVTDFHSRPLTIGLGLRLFGIDPLAKALTVHVVGASHVETLNARLTDYDELTHMFPGHRGMEVVMVGVDVVDGPIMRPPLATPAPQGRVYLSSYKGLYHDFWESHVETKLAARPDLVVGFHPGFHACPDLLAGWLPTLLLLRDYRLPVLFTVYSEQELKSSLQILVELETHIMGYATNPFASLRPEQVYSSPNKAPVYCSSYYITLLGP
;
A
#
# COMPACT_ATOMS: atom_id res chain seq x y z
N MET A 1 -62.80 -5.43 62.43
CA MET A 1 -62.74 -6.49 61.39
C MET A 1 -62.04 -5.91 60.17
N ALA A 2 -61.23 -6.73 59.51
CA ALA A 2 -60.38 -6.49 58.32
C ALA A 2 -61.03 -5.57 57.24
N GLN A 3 -60.31 -4.88 56.34
CA GLN A 3 -59.07 -5.25 55.66
C GLN A 3 -58.47 -4.01 54.95
N GLN A 4 -57.15 -4.03 54.77
CA GLN A 4 -56.32 -3.01 54.13
C GLN A 4 -56.50 -2.95 52.60
N ASN A 5 -56.36 -1.77 52.01
CA ASN A 5 -55.81 -1.59 50.65
C ASN A 5 -54.83 -0.41 50.67
N ARG A 6 -53.52 -0.70 50.64
CA ARG A 6 -52.44 0.29 50.50
C ARG A 6 -52.06 0.40 49.02
N GLY A 7 -52.34 1.56 48.43
CA GLY A 7 -51.85 1.94 47.11
C GLY A 7 -50.33 2.13 47.09
N THR A 8 -49.72 1.62 46.02
CA THR A 8 -48.28 1.64 45.73
C THR A 8 -47.83 2.98 45.16
N ALA A 9 -46.67 3.46 45.62
CA ALA A 9 -46.02 4.69 45.18
C ALA A 9 -45.37 4.55 43.78
N PRO A 10 -45.18 5.63 43.01
CA PRO A 10 -44.58 5.58 41.68
C PRO A 10 -43.05 5.45 41.77
N LYS A 11 -42.49 4.53 40.98
CA LYS A 11 -41.04 4.32 40.84
C LYS A 11 -40.44 5.42 39.95
N THR A 12 -39.41 6.08 40.47
CA THR A 12 -38.59 7.06 39.75
C THR A 12 -37.68 6.36 38.72
N GLY A 13 -37.76 6.78 37.46
CA GLY A 13 -36.94 6.26 36.38
C GLY A 13 -35.53 6.87 36.38
N ARG A 14 -34.49 6.03 36.27
CA ARG A 14 -33.10 6.46 36.01
C ARG A 14 -33.00 7.12 34.63
N PRO A 15 -32.20 8.18 34.46
CA PRO A 15 -31.98 8.79 33.15
C PRO A 15 -31.19 7.83 32.25
N LYS A 16 -31.69 7.61 31.03
CA LYS A 16 -30.99 6.85 29.98
C LYS A 16 -29.74 7.63 29.55
N LYS A 17 -28.59 6.93 29.49
CA LYS A 17 -27.38 7.45 28.82
C LYS A 17 -27.74 7.87 27.39
N PRO A 18 -27.15 8.95 26.86
CA PRO A 18 -27.33 9.29 25.46
C PRO A 18 -26.83 8.13 24.61
N VAL A 19 -27.65 7.70 23.67
CA VAL A 19 -27.20 6.81 22.59
C VAL A 19 -26.29 7.67 21.73
N GLU A 20 -24.99 7.39 21.75
CA GLU A 20 -24.08 7.91 20.73
C GLU A 20 -24.64 7.44 19.38
N GLU A 21 -25.12 8.40 18.58
CA GLU A 21 -25.37 8.16 17.18
C GLU A 21 -24.04 7.69 16.56
N PRO A 22 -24.04 6.60 15.77
CA PRO A 22 -22.83 6.17 15.12
C PRO A 22 -22.41 7.30 14.18
N VAL A 23 -21.30 7.99 14.53
CA VAL A 23 -20.60 8.89 13.62
C VAL A 23 -20.47 8.13 12.32
N ALA A 24 -21.07 8.67 11.25
CA ALA A 24 -20.98 8.09 9.92
C ALA A 24 -19.49 7.93 9.61
N ARG A 25 -19.00 6.70 9.72
CA ARG A 25 -17.59 6.40 9.44
C ARG A 25 -17.37 6.77 7.99
N ALA A 26 -16.44 7.69 7.74
CA ALA A 26 -15.98 7.98 6.39
C ALA A 26 -15.64 6.63 5.71
N PRO A 27 -16.01 6.45 4.43
CA PRO A 27 -15.75 5.22 3.71
C PRO A 27 -14.23 4.99 3.66
N ASP A 28 -13.84 3.84 4.18
CA ASP A 28 -12.50 3.27 4.09
C ASP A 28 -12.12 3.03 2.62
N VAL A 29 -10.86 3.31 2.25
CA VAL A 29 -10.34 3.17 0.88
C VAL A 29 -10.55 1.74 0.35
N ASP A 30 -10.39 0.74 1.21
CA ASP A 30 -10.59 -0.66 0.85
C ASP A 30 -12.07 -0.96 0.53
N SER A 31 -13.00 -0.35 1.26
CA SER A 31 -14.44 -0.49 1.00
C SER A 31 -14.81 0.10 -0.35
N LEU A 32 -14.27 1.28 -0.68
CA LEU A 32 -14.42 1.88 -2.00
C LEU A 32 -13.79 1.00 -3.09
N GLY A 33 -12.65 0.36 -2.79
CA GLY A 33 -12.02 -0.65 -3.65
C GLY A 33 -12.94 -1.83 -3.95
N PHE A 34 -13.57 -2.41 -2.93
CA PHE A 34 -14.53 -3.51 -3.06
C PHE A 34 -15.75 -3.11 -3.89
N GLN A 35 -16.31 -1.93 -3.63
CA GLN A 35 -17.44 -1.39 -4.41
C GLN A 35 -17.06 -1.16 -5.88
N ALA A 36 -15.86 -0.61 -6.13
CA ALA A 36 -15.35 -0.41 -7.49
C ALA A 36 -15.10 -1.74 -8.21
N MET A 37 -14.65 -2.78 -7.50
CA MET A 37 -14.51 -4.13 -8.05
C MET A 37 -15.85 -4.68 -8.54
N ASP A 38 -16.89 -4.66 -7.70
CA ASP A 38 -18.22 -5.18 -8.07
C ASP A 38 -18.92 -4.35 -9.14
N ARG A 39 -18.72 -3.03 -9.15
CA ARG A 39 -19.24 -2.17 -10.22
C ARG A 39 -18.63 -2.54 -11.58
N ASN A 40 -17.35 -2.91 -11.62
CA ASN A 40 -16.65 -3.27 -12.85
C ASN A 40 -16.88 -4.74 -13.26
N VAL A 41 -17.00 -5.64 -12.28
CA VAL A 41 -17.19 -7.08 -12.43
C VAL A 41 -18.15 -7.54 -11.32
N PRO A 42 -19.46 -7.63 -11.60
CA PRO A 42 -20.45 -7.96 -10.58
C PRO A 42 -20.16 -9.29 -9.86
N GLY A 43 -20.02 -9.23 -8.53
CA GLY A 43 -19.77 -10.37 -7.66
C GLY A 43 -18.29 -10.73 -7.44
N LEU A 44 -17.36 -9.96 -8.01
CA LEU A 44 -15.93 -10.23 -7.89
C LEU A 44 -15.43 -10.10 -6.44
N SER A 45 -15.97 -9.15 -5.67
CA SER A 45 -15.63 -9.02 -4.26
C SER A 45 -16.00 -10.27 -3.46
N HIS A 46 -17.17 -10.87 -3.76
CA HIS A 46 -17.63 -12.11 -3.14
C HIS A 46 -16.72 -13.28 -3.46
N VAL A 47 -16.22 -13.37 -4.70
CA VAL A 47 -15.23 -14.39 -5.08
C VAL A 47 -13.94 -14.23 -4.27
N ILE A 48 -13.42 -13.01 -4.10
CA ILE A 48 -12.22 -12.76 -3.29
C ILE A 48 -12.45 -13.24 -1.85
N LEU A 49 -13.55 -12.82 -1.22
CA LEU A 49 -13.89 -13.21 0.14
C LEU A 49 -14.01 -14.74 0.27
N GLN A 50 -14.71 -15.39 -0.66
CA GLN A 50 -14.86 -16.84 -0.67
C GLN A 50 -13.51 -17.56 -0.79
N LYS A 51 -12.59 -17.08 -1.64
CA LYS A 51 -11.25 -17.69 -1.80
C LYS A 51 -10.40 -17.54 -0.55
N LEU A 52 -10.61 -16.48 0.21
CA LEU A 52 -9.98 -16.22 1.51
C LEU A 52 -10.75 -16.81 2.71
N ASN A 53 -11.82 -17.60 2.47
CA ASN A 53 -12.68 -18.17 3.51
C ASN A 53 -13.29 -17.10 4.44
N MET A 54 -13.71 -15.98 3.85
CA MET A 54 -14.32 -14.84 4.53
C MET A 54 -15.79 -14.70 4.15
N LYS A 55 -16.60 -14.24 5.11
CA LYS A 55 -18.06 -14.10 4.94
C LYS A 55 -18.51 -12.70 4.53
N SER A 56 -17.74 -11.67 4.87
CA SER A 56 -18.08 -10.27 4.61
C SER A 56 -16.85 -9.38 4.54
N TYR A 57 -17.04 -8.12 4.17
CA TYR A 57 -15.99 -7.10 4.20
C TYR A 57 -15.47 -6.85 5.63
N GLU A 58 -16.34 -6.88 6.64
CA GLU A 58 -15.96 -6.75 8.04
C GLU A 58 -15.06 -7.89 8.50
N ASP A 59 -15.30 -9.10 7.98
CA ASP A 59 -14.48 -10.27 8.23
C ASP A 59 -13.10 -10.17 7.55
N TYR A 60 -13.03 -9.55 6.36
CA TYR A 60 -11.78 -9.15 5.71
C TYR A 60 -11.02 -8.12 6.55
N LYS A 61 -11.67 -7.02 6.94
CA LYS A 61 -11.05 -5.98 7.76
C LYS A 61 -10.53 -6.51 9.10
N SER A 62 -11.33 -7.36 9.75
CA SER A 62 -10.92 -8.06 10.97
C SER A 62 -9.69 -8.95 10.77
N ALA A 63 -9.55 -9.59 9.60
CA ALA A 63 -8.36 -10.39 9.28
C ALA A 63 -7.13 -9.51 9.04
N MET A 64 -7.29 -8.37 8.36
CA MET A 64 -6.22 -7.38 8.16
C MET A 64 -5.74 -6.80 9.50
N ASP A 65 -6.64 -6.65 10.47
CA ASP A 65 -6.32 -6.26 11.85
C ASP A 65 -5.62 -7.38 12.66
N GLY A 66 -5.11 -8.43 12.02
CA GLY A 66 -4.35 -9.50 12.69
C GLY A 66 -5.20 -10.47 13.54
N ARG A 67 -6.54 -10.37 13.49
CA ARG A 67 -7.44 -11.20 14.32
C ARG A 67 -7.69 -12.60 13.75
N LYS A 68 -7.12 -12.91 12.59
CA LYS A 68 -7.16 -14.24 11.97
C LYS A 68 -5.76 -14.80 11.82
N SER A 69 -5.64 -16.10 12.05
CA SER A 69 -4.44 -16.89 11.84
C SER A 69 -4.35 -17.43 10.41
N GLY A 70 -3.16 -17.84 9.96
CA GLY A 70 -2.95 -18.43 8.64
C GLY A 70 -3.86 -19.63 8.32
N SER A 71 -4.23 -20.42 9.33
CA SER A 71 -5.15 -21.55 9.17
C SER A 71 -6.59 -21.14 8.83
N ASP A 72 -7.01 -19.92 9.21
CA ASP A 72 -8.39 -19.46 9.04
C ASP A 72 -8.73 -19.16 7.57
N PHE A 73 -7.71 -18.86 6.75
CA PHE A 73 -7.85 -18.62 5.30
C PHE A 73 -8.09 -19.92 4.50
N GLY A 74 -8.01 -21.08 5.15
CA GLY A 74 -8.21 -22.38 4.53
C GLY A 74 -7.20 -22.68 3.43
N ILE A 75 -5.99 -22.13 3.52
CA ILE A 75 -4.88 -22.37 2.60
C ILE A 75 -4.02 -23.50 3.17
N ARG A 76 -4.01 -24.66 2.49
CA ARG A 76 -3.32 -25.86 3.01
C ARG A 76 -1.97 -26.16 2.35
N THR A 77 -1.76 -25.66 1.14
CA THR A 77 -0.55 -25.89 0.34
C THR A 77 -0.21 -24.65 -0.49
N TYR A 78 1.03 -24.56 -0.98
CA TYR A 78 1.40 -23.49 -1.91
C TYR A 78 0.59 -23.55 -3.21
N PHE A 79 0.31 -24.76 -3.72
CA PHE A 79 -0.57 -24.92 -4.88
C PHE A 79 -1.96 -24.31 -4.64
N ASP A 80 -2.57 -24.58 -3.49
CA ASP A 80 -3.86 -24.03 -3.10
C ASP A 80 -3.82 -22.50 -2.98
N MET A 81 -2.75 -21.94 -2.37
CA MET A 81 -2.52 -20.49 -2.29
C MET A 81 -2.50 -19.84 -3.68
N PHE A 82 -1.64 -20.32 -4.58
CA PHE A 82 -1.52 -19.76 -5.93
C PHE A 82 -2.79 -19.98 -6.76
N GLN A 83 -3.46 -21.11 -6.60
CA GLN A 83 -4.72 -21.38 -7.29
C GLN A 83 -5.84 -20.45 -6.81
N LYS A 84 -5.96 -20.23 -5.49
CA LYS A 84 -6.92 -19.27 -4.90
C LYS A 84 -6.66 -17.85 -5.40
N MET A 85 -5.41 -17.40 -5.38
CA MET A 85 -5.02 -16.09 -5.93
C MET A 85 -5.41 -15.97 -7.41
N GLU A 86 -5.06 -16.96 -8.24
CA GLU A 86 -5.34 -16.95 -9.67
C GLU A 86 -6.85 -17.03 -9.97
N ASP A 87 -7.63 -17.73 -9.15
CA ASP A 87 -9.09 -17.84 -9.31
C ASP A 87 -9.79 -16.49 -9.21
N THR A 88 -9.26 -15.57 -8.39
CA THR A 88 -9.84 -14.23 -8.30
C THR A 88 -9.78 -13.53 -9.67
N PHE A 89 -8.73 -13.76 -10.48
CA PHE A 89 -8.59 -13.17 -11.82
C PHE A 89 -9.45 -13.84 -12.92
N LYS A 90 -10.17 -14.92 -12.61
CA LYS A 90 -10.94 -15.70 -13.60
C LYS A 90 -12.29 -15.08 -13.90
N PHE A 91 -12.31 -14.00 -14.66
CA PHE A 91 -13.52 -13.43 -15.25
C PHE A 91 -13.27 -13.02 -16.70
N CYS A 92 -14.33 -12.95 -17.51
CA CYS A 92 -14.17 -12.53 -18.90
C CYS A 92 -13.84 -11.03 -18.97
N ALA A 93 -12.70 -10.66 -19.55
CA ALA A 93 -12.28 -9.27 -19.67
C ALA A 93 -13.20 -8.41 -20.57
N GLU A 94 -14.00 -9.06 -21.43
CA GLU A 94 -15.00 -8.41 -22.27
C GLU A 94 -16.36 -8.32 -21.57
N CYS A 95 -17.05 -9.45 -21.39
CA CYS A 95 -18.43 -9.47 -20.89
C CYS A 95 -18.56 -9.45 -19.36
N LYS A 96 -17.45 -9.39 -18.63
CA LYS A 96 -17.37 -9.28 -17.15
C LYS A 96 -18.03 -10.42 -16.37
N LYS A 97 -18.41 -11.51 -17.04
CA LYS A 97 -18.98 -12.68 -16.39
C LYS A 97 -17.93 -13.46 -15.61
N LEU A 98 -18.28 -13.81 -14.38
CA LEU A 98 -17.60 -14.77 -13.52
C LEU A 98 -17.85 -16.22 -14.00
N PRO A 99 -17.07 -17.22 -13.54
CA PRO A 99 -17.18 -18.60 -13.99
C PRO A 99 -18.60 -19.17 -13.79
N ASP A 100 -19.22 -18.90 -12.65
CA ASP A 100 -20.55 -19.43 -12.29
C ASP A 100 -21.69 -18.81 -13.12
N ALA A 101 -21.42 -17.67 -13.79
CA ALA A 101 -22.37 -17.01 -14.69
C ALA A 101 -22.20 -17.44 -16.16
N LEU A 102 -21.30 -18.40 -16.44
CA LEU A 102 -21.06 -18.93 -17.78
C LEU A 102 -21.77 -20.29 -17.97
N PRO A 103 -22.25 -20.60 -19.19
CA PRO A 103 -22.85 -21.91 -19.48
C PRO A 103 -21.89 -23.09 -19.23
N ASP A 104 -20.60 -22.89 -19.48
CA ASP A 104 -19.53 -23.80 -19.09
C ASP A 104 -18.43 -23.00 -18.37
N PRO A 105 -18.26 -23.15 -17.05
CA PRO A 105 -17.21 -22.48 -16.29
C PRO A 105 -15.79 -22.78 -16.80
N LYS A 106 -15.57 -23.93 -17.46
CA LYS A 106 -14.26 -24.32 -18.03
C LYS A 106 -13.95 -23.61 -19.35
N SER A 107 -14.89 -22.81 -19.87
CA SER A 107 -14.71 -22.05 -21.11
C SER A 107 -13.74 -20.87 -20.99
N LEU A 108 -13.46 -20.39 -19.77
CA LEU A 108 -12.53 -19.28 -19.54
C LEU A 108 -11.10 -19.68 -19.91
N ARG A 109 -10.55 -18.99 -20.92
CA ARG A 109 -9.18 -19.19 -21.39
C ARG A 109 -8.37 -17.93 -21.25
N ARG A 110 -7.12 -18.09 -20.80
CA ARG A 110 -6.16 -16.99 -20.72
C ARG A 110 -5.82 -16.46 -22.11
N CYS A 111 -5.54 -15.17 -22.19
CA CYS A 111 -4.78 -14.64 -23.31
C CYS A 111 -3.41 -15.33 -23.36
N LYS A 112 -3.13 -16.04 -24.45
CA LYS A 112 -1.88 -16.81 -24.62
C LYS A 112 -0.61 -15.94 -24.53
N ARG A 113 -0.73 -14.64 -24.84
CA ARG A 113 0.40 -13.70 -24.87
C ARG A 113 0.76 -13.15 -23.50
N CYS A 114 -0.21 -12.60 -22.76
CA CYS A 114 0.07 -11.95 -21.48
C CYS A 114 -0.17 -12.84 -20.25
N GLN A 115 -0.92 -13.94 -20.39
CA GLN A 115 -1.29 -14.83 -19.27
C GLN A 115 -1.99 -14.14 -18.08
N ASN A 116 -2.49 -12.92 -18.27
CA ASN A 116 -3.08 -12.10 -17.20
C ASN A 116 -4.61 -12.01 -17.25
N VAL A 117 -5.19 -11.94 -18.45
CA VAL A 117 -6.65 -11.77 -18.64
C VAL A 117 -7.29 -13.03 -19.20
N TYR A 118 -8.58 -13.21 -18.91
CA TYR A 118 -9.37 -14.36 -19.35
C TYR A 118 -10.49 -13.94 -20.30
N TYR A 119 -10.90 -14.86 -21.17
CA TYR A 119 -12.05 -14.72 -22.07
C TYR A 119 -12.86 -16.01 -22.05
N CYS A 120 -14.20 -15.90 -22.02
CA CYS A 120 -15.08 -17.07 -22.10
C CYS A 120 -15.14 -17.71 -23.49
N GLY A 121 -14.54 -17.06 -24.51
CA GLY A 121 -14.46 -17.59 -25.86
C GLY A 121 -13.79 -16.63 -26.83
N VAL A 122 -13.54 -17.13 -28.05
CA VAL A 122 -12.86 -16.38 -29.12
C VAL A 122 -13.63 -15.13 -29.54
N ALA A 123 -14.97 -15.15 -29.46
CA ALA A 123 -15.80 -13.98 -29.76
C ALA A 123 -15.49 -12.81 -28.82
N CYS A 124 -15.52 -13.04 -27.50
CA CYS A 124 -15.16 -12.03 -26.51
C CYS A 124 -13.69 -11.59 -26.64
N GLN A 125 -12.77 -12.51 -26.94
CA GLN A 125 -11.38 -12.15 -27.18
C GLN A 125 -11.22 -11.23 -28.39
N ARG A 126 -11.89 -11.52 -29.51
CA ARG A 126 -11.85 -10.69 -30.74
C ARG A 126 -12.47 -9.31 -30.51
N ALA A 127 -13.60 -9.24 -29.82
CA ALA A 127 -14.25 -7.99 -29.46
C ALA A 127 -13.35 -7.11 -28.59
N ASN A 128 -12.67 -7.70 -27.60
CA ASN A 128 -11.81 -6.97 -26.68
C ASN A 128 -10.43 -6.60 -27.27
N TRP A 129 -10.00 -7.29 -28.33
CA TRP A 129 -8.63 -7.20 -28.87
C TRP A 129 -8.17 -5.78 -29.24
N PRO A 130 -8.98 -4.91 -29.88
CA PRO A 130 -8.57 -3.55 -30.21
C PRO A 130 -8.12 -2.72 -29.00
N LEU A 131 -8.72 -2.99 -27.84
CA LEU A 131 -8.36 -2.36 -26.57
C LEU A 131 -7.22 -3.12 -25.89
N HIS A 132 -7.36 -4.43 -25.71
CA HIS A 132 -6.40 -5.26 -24.97
C HIS A 132 -4.99 -5.23 -25.57
N LYS A 133 -4.86 -5.20 -26.91
CA LYS A 133 -3.55 -5.23 -27.59
C LYS A 133 -2.62 -4.09 -27.15
N LYS A 134 -3.18 -2.96 -26.72
CA LYS A 134 -2.43 -1.78 -26.22
C LYS A 134 -1.69 -2.08 -24.91
N PHE A 135 -2.25 -2.96 -24.09
CA PHE A 135 -1.75 -3.25 -22.74
C PHE A 135 -1.18 -4.66 -22.60
N CYS A 136 -1.49 -5.57 -23.53
CA CYS A 136 -1.11 -6.98 -23.49
C CYS A 136 0.36 -7.22 -23.09
N LYS A 137 1.31 -6.46 -23.67
CA LYS A 137 2.73 -6.57 -23.32
C LYS A 137 3.01 -6.21 -21.85
N LYS A 138 2.49 -5.07 -21.36
CA LYS A 138 2.65 -4.65 -19.96
C LYS A 138 1.96 -5.61 -19.00
N LEU A 139 0.80 -6.15 -19.39
CA LEU A 139 0.08 -7.13 -18.57
C LEU A 139 0.81 -8.47 -18.43
N LYS A 140 1.73 -8.80 -19.36
CA LYS A 140 2.64 -9.94 -19.16
C LYS A 140 3.53 -9.71 -17.94
N LEU A 141 4.05 -8.50 -17.79
CA LEU A 141 4.88 -8.10 -16.64
C LEU A 141 4.05 -8.14 -15.35
N VAL A 142 2.85 -7.54 -15.34
CA VAL A 142 1.93 -7.58 -14.19
C VAL A 142 1.68 -9.02 -13.72
N ALA A 143 1.38 -9.94 -14.64
CA ALA A 143 1.11 -11.33 -14.30
C ALA A 143 2.34 -12.06 -13.73
N LEU A 144 3.53 -11.70 -14.19
CA LEU A 144 4.79 -12.24 -13.69
C LEU A 144 5.13 -11.67 -12.31
N ASP A 145 5.15 -10.35 -12.20
CA ASP A 145 5.54 -9.63 -10.98
C ASP A 145 4.61 -9.97 -9.82
N ARG A 146 3.31 -10.15 -10.06
CA ARG A 146 2.36 -10.61 -9.03
C ARG A 146 2.73 -11.97 -8.43
N LEU A 147 3.29 -12.87 -9.21
CA LEU A 147 3.74 -14.16 -8.68
C LEU A 147 5.06 -13.98 -7.93
N VAL A 148 6.03 -13.31 -8.54
CA VAL A 148 7.38 -13.13 -7.96
C VAL A 148 7.36 -12.28 -6.69
N GLU A 149 6.38 -11.38 -6.53
CA GLU A 149 6.12 -10.62 -5.30
C GLU A 149 5.98 -11.52 -4.06
N TRP A 150 5.55 -12.78 -4.23
CA TRP A 150 5.54 -13.75 -3.14
C TRP A 150 6.90 -13.89 -2.44
N LEU A 151 8.00 -13.70 -3.18
CA LEU A 151 9.35 -13.79 -2.64
C LEU A 151 9.67 -12.67 -1.63
N VAL A 152 8.97 -11.54 -1.68
CA VAL A 152 9.06 -10.48 -0.66
C VAL A 152 8.62 -11.02 0.70
N PHE A 153 7.52 -11.77 0.74
CA PHE A 153 7.01 -12.38 1.98
C PHE A 153 7.88 -13.52 2.49
N THR A 154 8.65 -14.17 1.62
CA THR A 154 9.62 -15.20 2.03
C THR A 154 10.94 -14.64 2.55
N GLY A 155 11.17 -13.34 2.37
CA GLY A 155 12.41 -12.65 2.75
C GLY A 155 13.53 -12.75 1.72
N ASP A 156 13.32 -13.38 0.57
CA ASP A 156 14.30 -13.45 -0.53
C ASP A 156 14.45 -12.09 -1.26
N ILE A 157 13.40 -11.24 -1.21
CA ILE A 157 13.38 -9.89 -1.80
C ILE A 157 13.02 -8.85 -0.72
N PRO A 158 13.64 -7.65 -0.74
CA PRO A 158 14.80 -7.30 -1.55
C PRO A 158 16.05 -8.04 -1.08
N PHE A 159 17.07 -8.13 -1.93
CA PHE A 159 18.40 -8.56 -1.50
C PHE A 159 19.03 -7.50 -0.58
N PRO A 160 19.98 -7.88 0.31
CA PRO A 160 20.69 -6.92 1.12
C PRO A 160 21.49 -5.90 0.29
N THR A 161 21.35 -4.64 0.65
CA THR A 161 22.08 -3.50 0.08
C THR A 161 23.21 -3.08 1.02
N GLU A 162 24.10 -2.21 0.54
CA GLU A 162 25.23 -1.69 1.30
C GLU A 162 25.20 -0.16 1.27
N THR A 163 26.08 0.47 2.05
CA THR A 163 26.27 1.93 2.02
C THR A 163 26.45 2.42 0.59
N TRP A 164 25.74 3.50 0.24
CA TRP A 164 25.80 4.07 -1.09
C TRP A 164 27.22 4.49 -1.43
N THR A 165 27.67 4.13 -2.64
CA THR A 165 28.99 4.52 -3.15
C THR A 165 29.01 5.93 -3.70
N LYS A 166 27.83 6.55 -3.87
CA LYS A 166 27.65 7.95 -4.27
C LYS A 166 26.86 8.72 -3.19
N PRO A 167 27.15 10.01 -2.98
CA PRO A 167 26.30 10.89 -2.19
C PRO A 167 24.85 10.93 -2.71
N ALA A 168 23.87 11.09 -1.81
CA ALA A 168 22.45 11.10 -2.17
C ALA A 168 22.04 12.20 -3.18
N GLN A 169 22.80 13.28 -3.26
CA GLN A 169 22.61 14.35 -4.24
C GLN A 169 23.00 13.94 -5.67
N ASP A 170 23.90 12.96 -5.83
CA ASP A 170 24.47 12.53 -7.11
C ASP A 170 23.77 11.28 -7.67
N VAL A 171 22.69 10.84 -7.03
CA VAL A 171 21.86 9.69 -7.46
C VAL A 171 20.57 10.25 -8.06
N GLU A 172 20.44 10.18 -9.38
CA GLU A 172 19.34 10.79 -10.14
C GLU A 172 18.15 9.84 -10.34
N GLY A 173 18.33 8.53 -10.12
CA GLY A 173 17.25 7.55 -10.25
C GLY A 173 17.72 6.11 -10.13
N TRP A 174 16.90 5.18 -10.62
CA TRP A 174 17.15 3.74 -10.49
C TRP A 174 18.40 3.24 -11.21
N GLU A 175 18.79 3.84 -12.34
CA GLU A 175 20.01 3.44 -13.05
C GLU A 175 21.26 3.67 -12.18
N ASP A 176 21.36 4.84 -11.55
CA ASP A 176 22.41 5.13 -10.58
C ASP A 176 22.33 4.19 -9.39
N TRP A 177 21.13 3.99 -8.82
CA TRP A 177 20.95 3.13 -7.67
C TRP A 177 21.41 1.69 -7.95
N PHE A 178 21.02 1.11 -9.09
CA PHE A 178 21.45 -0.23 -9.50
C PHE A 178 22.95 -0.29 -9.77
N SER A 179 23.56 0.77 -10.31
CA SER A 179 25.01 0.83 -10.55
C SER A 179 25.84 0.76 -9.27
N MET A 180 25.27 1.17 -8.13
CA MET A 180 25.93 1.10 -6.83
C MET A 180 25.83 -0.28 -6.17
N GLN A 181 24.97 -1.17 -6.68
CA GLN A 181 24.77 -2.48 -6.06
C GLN A 181 25.92 -3.43 -6.43
N GLY A 182 26.83 -3.65 -5.48
CA GLY A 182 27.91 -4.63 -5.61
C GLY A 182 27.37 -6.04 -5.87
N GLN A 183 28.01 -6.77 -6.79
CA GLN A 183 27.67 -8.16 -7.16
C GLN A 183 26.19 -8.36 -7.55
N LEU A 184 25.56 -7.35 -8.16
CA LEU A 184 24.13 -7.37 -8.46
C LEU A 184 23.68 -8.63 -9.24
N GLU A 185 24.42 -9.04 -10.27
CA GLU A 185 24.07 -10.23 -11.06
C GLU A 185 24.17 -11.53 -10.25
N GLU A 186 25.10 -11.62 -9.29
CA GLU A 186 25.22 -12.77 -8.39
C GLU A 186 24.07 -12.79 -7.38
N LYS A 187 23.72 -11.64 -6.80
CA LYS A 187 22.56 -11.49 -5.91
C LYS A 187 21.25 -11.90 -6.61
N LEU A 188 21.04 -11.43 -7.84
CA LEU A 188 19.90 -11.83 -8.67
C LEU A 188 19.95 -13.32 -9.01
N GLY A 189 21.12 -13.85 -9.37
CA GLY A 189 21.33 -15.27 -9.64
C GLY A 189 20.98 -16.17 -8.44
N ALA A 190 21.37 -15.76 -7.23
CA ALA A 190 21.08 -16.47 -5.99
C ALA A 190 19.56 -16.53 -5.71
N ILE A 191 18.83 -15.42 -5.90
CA ILE A 191 17.36 -15.41 -5.77
C ILE A 191 16.72 -16.37 -6.78
N LEU A 192 17.16 -16.35 -8.03
CA LEU A 192 16.62 -17.21 -9.09
C LEU A 192 16.90 -18.70 -8.84
N ALA A 193 18.05 -19.03 -8.24
CA ALA A 193 18.41 -20.39 -7.82
C ALA A 193 17.79 -20.79 -6.47
N GLY A 194 17.10 -19.87 -5.80
CA GLY A 194 16.55 -20.04 -4.47
C GLY A 194 15.45 -21.09 -4.39
N ARG A 195 15.26 -21.63 -3.18
CA ARG A 195 14.23 -22.62 -2.87
C ARG A 195 12.82 -22.11 -3.19
N TYR A 196 12.48 -20.89 -2.79
CA TYR A 196 11.14 -20.36 -2.99
C TYR A 196 10.87 -20.00 -4.45
N MET A 197 11.86 -19.59 -5.24
CA MET A 197 11.71 -19.46 -6.70
C MET A 197 11.33 -20.80 -7.34
N THR A 198 11.97 -21.89 -6.91
CA THR A 198 11.64 -23.25 -7.37
C THR A 198 10.23 -23.66 -6.96
N LEU A 199 9.86 -23.43 -5.69
CA LEU A 199 8.53 -23.74 -5.17
C LEU A 199 7.42 -22.96 -5.88
N LEU A 200 7.65 -21.67 -6.15
CA LEU A 200 6.70 -20.81 -6.85
C LEU A 200 6.32 -21.43 -8.19
N TRP A 201 7.30 -21.76 -9.03
CA TRP A 201 7.02 -22.26 -10.38
C TRP A 201 6.51 -23.71 -10.39
N ALA A 202 6.83 -24.50 -9.36
CA ALA A 202 6.22 -25.81 -9.16
C ALA A 202 4.72 -25.74 -8.82
N ASN A 203 4.25 -24.62 -8.25
CA ASN A 203 2.90 -24.49 -7.69
C ASN A 203 2.00 -23.46 -8.41
N ALA A 204 2.58 -22.53 -9.18
CA ALA A 204 1.82 -21.41 -9.80
C ALA A 204 0.88 -21.83 -10.94
N GLY A 205 0.96 -23.07 -11.44
CA GLY A 205 0.15 -23.55 -12.57
C GLY A 205 0.41 -22.77 -13.87
N LYS A 206 1.64 -22.24 -14.02
CA LYS A 206 2.12 -21.50 -15.20
C LYS A 206 3.52 -22.00 -15.57
N PRO A 207 3.88 -22.01 -16.87
CA PRO A 207 5.25 -22.33 -17.27
C PRO A 207 6.20 -21.29 -16.69
N ARG A 208 7.35 -21.75 -16.18
CA ARG A 208 8.42 -20.88 -15.70
C ARG A 208 8.94 -20.02 -16.87
N PRO A 209 9.01 -18.69 -16.73
CA PRO A 209 9.63 -17.82 -17.72
C PRO A 209 11.14 -18.07 -17.87
N GLU A 210 11.72 -17.47 -18.90
CA GLU A 210 13.17 -17.43 -19.07
C GLU A 210 13.84 -16.62 -17.94
N ASP A 211 15.08 -16.97 -17.61
CA ASP A 211 15.81 -16.34 -16.49
C ASP A 211 15.97 -14.82 -16.67
N GLY A 212 16.09 -14.33 -17.90
CA GLY A 212 16.12 -12.89 -18.18
C GLY A 212 14.84 -12.18 -17.74
N GLU A 213 13.68 -12.76 -18.02
CA GLU A 213 12.39 -12.18 -17.60
C GLU A 213 12.22 -12.20 -16.07
N LEU A 214 12.73 -13.24 -15.41
CA LEU A 214 12.73 -13.36 -13.95
C LEU A 214 13.65 -12.32 -13.29
N ARG A 215 14.87 -12.12 -13.80
CA ARG A 215 15.78 -11.07 -13.29
C ARG A 215 15.14 -9.70 -13.37
N GLU A 216 14.50 -9.38 -14.50
CA GLU A 216 13.80 -8.10 -14.68
C GLU A 216 12.59 -7.96 -13.75
N SER A 217 11.89 -9.06 -13.44
CA SER A 217 10.81 -9.06 -12.44
C SER A 217 11.32 -8.76 -11.04
N VAL A 218 12.42 -9.42 -10.62
CA VAL A 218 13.07 -9.16 -9.34
C VAL A 218 13.54 -7.70 -9.26
N ARG A 219 14.17 -7.16 -10.32
CA ARG A 219 14.57 -5.74 -10.38
C ARG A 219 13.40 -4.80 -10.15
N ARG A 220 12.27 -5.00 -10.85
CA ARG A 220 11.05 -4.19 -10.64
C ARG A 220 10.52 -4.26 -9.22
N LEU A 221 10.48 -5.45 -8.61
CA LEU A 221 10.01 -5.63 -7.24
C LEU A 221 10.95 -4.98 -6.21
N VAL A 222 12.26 -5.00 -6.44
CA VAL A 222 13.25 -4.28 -5.62
C VAL A 222 13.00 -2.77 -5.69
N THR A 223 12.70 -2.22 -6.88
CA THR A 223 12.33 -0.80 -6.99
C THR A 223 11.03 -0.46 -6.27
N ASP A 224 10.04 -1.36 -6.30
CA ASP A 224 8.77 -1.20 -5.61
C ASP A 224 8.97 -1.10 -4.09
N PHE A 225 9.80 -2.00 -3.56
CA PHE A 225 10.15 -2.05 -2.16
C PHE A 225 10.92 -0.81 -1.70
N HIS A 226 11.99 -0.44 -2.41
CA HIS A 226 12.87 0.68 -2.02
C HIS A 226 12.31 2.06 -2.38
N SER A 227 11.26 2.15 -3.21
CA SER A 227 10.63 3.42 -3.60
C SER A 227 10.28 4.29 -2.39
N ARG A 228 9.77 3.70 -1.30
CA ARG A 228 9.38 4.45 -0.09
C ARG A 228 10.56 5.10 0.64
N PRO A 229 11.58 4.36 1.13
CA PRO A 229 12.73 4.98 1.79
C PRO A 229 13.50 5.93 0.87
N LEU A 230 13.63 5.64 -0.43
CA LEU A 230 14.29 6.55 -1.37
C LEU A 230 13.50 7.85 -1.57
N THR A 231 12.16 7.78 -1.57
CA THR A 231 11.31 8.97 -1.63
C THR A 231 11.40 9.80 -0.34
N ILE A 232 11.55 9.18 0.83
CA ILE A 232 11.84 9.92 2.07
C ILE A 232 13.19 10.65 1.93
N GLY A 233 14.22 9.97 1.46
CA GLY A 233 15.53 10.58 1.20
C GLY A 233 15.47 11.76 0.22
N LEU A 234 14.68 11.62 -0.85
CA LEU A 234 14.38 12.72 -1.77
C LEU A 234 13.72 13.89 -1.05
N GLY A 235 12.73 13.63 -0.18
CA GLY A 235 12.08 14.66 0.64
C GLY A 235 13.08 15.41 1.51
N LEU A 236 13.93 14.70 2.25
CA LEU A 236 14.98 15.32 3.08
C LEU A 236 15.87 16.24 2.25
N ARG A 237 16.29 15.81 1.06
CA ARG A 237 17.09 16.61 0.12
C ARG A 237 16.35 17.86 -0.36
N LEU A 238 15.09 17.71 -0.78
CA LEU A 238 14.27 18.82 -1.31
C LEU A 238 14.02 19.91 -0.26
N PHE A 239 13.93 19.54 1.02
CA PHE A 239 13.74 20.48 2.13
C PHE A 239 15.05 20.92 2.82
N GLY A 240 16.22 20.44 2.35
CA GLY A 240 17.51 20.77 2.96
C GLY A 240 17.68 20.26 4.40
N ILE A 241 17.01 19.17 4.75
CA ILE A 241 17.08 18.55 6.08
C ILE A 241 18.28 17.60 6.09
N ASP A 242 19.29 17.90 6.92
CA ASP A 242 20.52 17.11 7.03
C ASP A 242 20.45 16.05 8.15
N PRO A 243 20.44 14.74 7.81
CA PRO A 243 20.48 13.65 8.79
C PRO A 243 21.75 13.57 9.65
N LEU A 244 22.84 14.20 9.23
CA LEU A 244 24.10 14.23 9.97
C LEU A 244 24.09 15.31 11.06
N ALA A 245 23.23 16.33 10.92
CA ALA A 245 23.16 17.45 11.85
C ALA A 245 22.44 17.10 13.17
N LYS A 246 21.34 16.33 13.10
CA LYS A 246 20.55 15.94 14.28
C LYS A 246 19.75 14.66 14.02
N ALA A 247 19.25 14.04 15.08
CA ALA A 247 18.31 12.94 14.95
C ALA A 247 17.01 13.45 14.34
N LEU A 248 16.40 12.66 13.46
CA LEU A 248 15.21 13.07 12.70
C LEU A 248 14.00 12.21 13.04
N THR A 249 12.82 12.82 12.96
CA THR A 249 11.54 12.11 12.99
C THR A 249 10.77 12.36 11.70
N VAL A 250 10.38 11.29 11.02
CA VAL A 250 9.55 11.31 9.82
C VAL A 250 8.18 10.73 10.17
N HIS A 251 7.10 11.45 9.90
CA HIS A 251 5.74 10.91 10.04
C HIS A 251 5.22 10.48 8.68
N VAL A 252 4.93 9.19 8.52
CA VAL A 252 4.20 8.68 7.36
C VAL A 252 2.71 8.75 7.66
N VAL A 253 2.00 9.68 7.02
CA VAL A 253 0.59 9.99 7.31
C VAL A 253 -0.35 9.29 6.35
N GLY A 254 -1.44 8.74 6.88
CA GLY A 254 -2.35 7.89 6.12
C GLY A 254 -1.77 6.51 5.83
N ALA A 255 -0.81 6.04 6.64
CA ALA A 255 -0.23 4.72 6.50
C ALA A 255 -1.33 3.63 6.60
N SER A 256 -1.25 2.64 5.72
CA SER A 256 -2.22 1.55 5.64
C SER A 256 -1.51 0.19 5.71
N HIS A 257 -2.26 -0.89 5.50
CA HIS A 257 -1.69 -2.22 5.33
C HIS A 257 -0.70 -2.28 4.15
N VAL A 258 -0.78 -1.36 3.17
CA VAL A 258 0.16 -1.28 2.04
C VAL A 258 1.59 -0.97 2.52
N GLU A 259 1.74 -0.14 3.56
CA GLU A 259 3.04 0.20 4.17
C GLU A 259 3.41 -0.72 5.33
N THR A 260 2.43 -1.31 6.02
CA THR A 260 2.64 -1.90 7.36
C THR A 260 2.48 -3.41 7.42
N LEU A 261 1.79 -4.04 6.45
CA LEU A 261 1.59 -5.49 6.43
C LEU A 261 2.92 -6.21 6.22
N ASN A 262 3.31 -7.05 7.20
CA ASN A 262 4.59 -7.76 7.22
C ASN A 262 5.84 -6.86 7.18
N ALA A 263 5.70 -5.58 7.53
CA ALA A 263 6.84 -4.68 7.61
C ALA A 263 7.87 -5.19 8.63
N ARG A 264 9.11 -5.35 8.19
CA ARG A 264 10.25 -5.73 9.03
C ARG A 264 10.90 -4.48 9.61
N LEU A 265 11.56 -4.64 10.74
CA LEU A 265 12.26 -3.54 11.41
C LEU A 265 13.36 -2.89 10.56
N THR A 266 13.85 -3.61 9.54
CA THR A 266 14.96 -3.23 8.65
C THR A 266 14.48 -2.70 7.29
N ASP A 267 13.17 -2.61 7.04
CA ASP A 267 12.65 -2.29 5.69
C ASP A 267 13.02 -0.87 5.22
N TYR A 268 13.43 0.01 6.15
CA TYR A 268 13.86 1.37 5.87
C TYR A 268 15.37 1.58 6.12
N ASP A 269 16.17 0.52 6.33
CA ASP A 269 17.62 0.61 6.53
C ASP A 269 18.36 1.22 5.32
N GLU A 270 17.70 1.25 4.16
CA GLU A 270 18.20 1.97 2.99
C GLU A 270 18.44 3.47 3.27
N LEU A 271 17.73 4.07 4.23
CA LEU A 271 18.03 5.43 4.70
C LEU A 271 19.38 5.50 5.43
N THR A 272 19.77 4.47 6.19
CA THR A 272 21.11 4.38 6.79
C THR A 272 22.18 4.21 5.72
N HIS A 273 21.91 3.47 4.64
CA HIS A 273 22.83 3.32 3.52
C HIS A 273 22.99 4.61 2.71
N MET A 274 21.91 5.37 2.56
CA MET A 274 21.90 6.68 1.89
C MET A 274 22.64 7.76 2.70
N PHE A 275 22.57 7.70 4.03
CA PHE A 275 23.15 8.69 4.94
C PHE A 275 24.04 8.03 6.01
N PRO A 276 25.22 7.51 5.63
CA PRO A 276 26.12 6.87 6.58
C PRO A 276 26.53 7.83 7.70
N GLY A 277 26.35 7.40 8.95
CA GLY A 277 26.69 8.22 10.14
C GLY A 277 25.57 9.15 10.64
N HIS A 278 24.36 9.08 10.09
CA HIS A 278 23.21 9.86 10.57
C HIS A 278 22.99 9.75 12.08
N ARG A 279 22.46 10.81 12.70
CA ARG A 279 22.33 10.93 14.17
C ARG A 279 21.15 10.15 14.76
N GLY A 280 20.54 9.27 13.98
CA GLY A 280 19.34 8.51 14.31
C GLY A 280 18.12 9.01 13.51
N MET A 281 17.27 8.08 13.10
CA MET A 281 16.01 8.40 12.42
C MET A 281 14.88 7.57 13.00
N GLU A 282 13.72 8.19 13.21
CA GLU A 282 12.47 7.48 13.44
C GLU A 282 11.53 7.69 12.25
N VAL A 283 10.87 6.63 11.79
CA VAL A 283 9.76 6.70 10.84
C VAL A 283 8.51 6.18 11.54
N VAL A 284 7.57 7.09 11.81
CA VAL A 284 6.31 6.82 12.51
C VAL A 284 5.21 6.60 11.48
N MET A 285 4.67 5.38 11.38
CA MET A 285 3.56 5.04 10.50
C MET A 285 2.23 5.36 11.18
N VAL A 286 1.50 6.37 10.69
CA VAL A 286 0.26 6.84 11.31
C VAL A 286 -0.91 6.70 10.33
N GLY A 287 -1.91 5.88 10.68
CA GLY A 287 -3.12 5.76 9.88
C GLY A 287 -4.14 4.77 10.44
N VAL A 288 -5.38 4.85 9.94
CA VAL A 288 -6.52 4.08 10.46
C VAL A 288 -6.46 2.59 10.10
N ASP A 289 -5.77 2.25 9.01
CA ASP A 289 -5.60 0.88 8.51
C ASP A 289 -4.19 0.34 8.74
N VAL A 290 -3.44 0.93 9.68
CA VAL A 290 -2.22 0.32 10.20
C VAL A 290 -2.55 -1.03 10.84
N VAL A 291 -1.77 -2.05 10.49
CA VAL A 291 -1.97 -3.43 10.95
C VAL A 291 -0.97 -3.86 12.01
N ASP A 292 -1.33 -4.85 12.82
CA ASP A 292 -0.45 -5.43 13.83
C ASP A 292 0.77 -6.12 13.19
N GLY A 293 1.94 -5.96 13.81
CA GLY A 293 3.19 -6.50 13.29
C GLY A 293 4.43 -6.02 14.06
N PRO A 294 5.64 -6.37 13.62
CA PRO A 294 6.89 -6.02 14.32
C PRO A 294 7.10 -4.52 14.55
N ILE A 295 6.53 -3.67 13.69
CA ILE A 295 6.64 -2.21 13.76
C ILE A 295 5.52 -1.55 14.58
N MET A 296 4.51 -2.31 15.03
CA MET A 296 3.46 -1.82 15.94
C MET A 296 4.00 -1.72 17.37
N ARG A 297 4.77 -0.66 17.58
CA ARG A 297 5.40 -0.28 18.84
C ARG A 297 5.28 1.23 19.02
N PRO A 298 5.23 1.72 20.27
CA PRO A 298 4.98 3.12 20.53
C PRO A 298 6.06 4.02 19.89
N PRO A 299 5.68 5.21 19.41
CA PRO A 299 6.62 6.23 18.98
C PRO A 299 7.62 6.59 20.08
N LEU A 300 8.81 7.01 19.69
CA LEU A 300 9.84 7.38 20.64
C LEU A 300 9.58 8.78 21.22
N ALA A 301 9.63 8.88 22.55
CA ALA A 301 9.71 10.17 23.24
C ALA A 301 11.14 10.76 23.25
N THR A 302 12.14 9.95 22.94
CA THR A 302 13.55 10.36 22.86
C THR A 302 14.12 10.07 21.48
N PRO A 303 15.17 10.79 21.03
CA PRO A 303 15.78 10.55 19.73
C PRO A 303 16.17 9.09 19.47
N ALA A 304 15.98 8.64 18.24
CA ALA A 304 16.44 7.31 17.80
C ALA A 304 17.97 7.17 17.95
N PRO A 305 18.50 5.96 18.19
CA PRO A 305 19.95 5.74 18.31
C PRO A 305 20.71 6.14 17.04
N GLN A 306 21.94 6.63 17.21
CA GLN A 306 22.82 6.99 16.09
C GLN A 306 23.02 5.81 15.14
N GLY A 307 22.97 6.08 13.83
CA GLY A 307 23.14 5.07 12.78
C GLY A 307 22.02 4.03 12.70
N ARG A 308 20.86 4.27 13.33
CA ARG A 308 19.70 3.37 13.31
C ARG A 308 18.45 4.07 12.83
N VAL A 309 17.71 3.38 11.96
CA VAL A 309 16.33 3.73 11.60
C VAL A 309 15.39 2.94 12.51
N TYR A 310 14.55 3.64 13.24
CA TYR A 310 13.53 3.06 14.11
C TYR A 310 12.16 3.22 13.47
N LEU A 311 11.51 2.11 13.15
CA LEU A 311 10.11 2.12 12.69
C LEU A 311 9.18 2.07 13.90
N SER A 312 8.20 2.96 14.00
CA SER A 312 7.12 2.89 14.99
C SER A 312 5.78 3.09 14.30
N SER A 313 4.68 2.85 15.00
CA SER A 313 3.35 2.95 14.38
C SER A 313 2.29 3.40 15.37
N TYR A 314 1.27 4.08 14.83
CA TYR A 314 0.07 4.47 15.55
C TYR A 314 -1.16 4.24 14.68
N LYS A 315 -2.12 3.49 15.22
CA LYS A 315 -3.38 3.21 14.54
C LYS A 315 -4.43 4.27 14.90
N GLY A 316 -4.72 5.18 13.97
CA GLY A 316 -5.69 6.24 14.14
C GLY A 316 -5.55 7.36 13.12
N LEU A 317 -6.40 8.38 13.25
CA LEU A 317 -6.31 9.58 12.41
C LEU A 317 -5.08 10.40 12.82
N TYR A 318 -4.42 11.03 11.85
CA TYR A 318 -3.19 11.78 12.12
C TYR A 318 -3.41 12.99 13.03
N HIS A 319 -4.54 13.68 12.89
CA HIS A 319 -4.87 14.82 13.76
C HIS A 319 -5.14 14.40 15.21
N ASP A 320 -5.75 13.22 15.43
CA ASP A 320 -5.91 12.66 16.78
C ASP A 320 -4.55 12.24 17.36
N PHE A 321 -3.69 11.63 16.55
CA PHE A 321 -2.31 11.32 16.94
C PHE A 321 -1.52 12.57 17.33
N TRP A 322 -1.66 13.65 16.55
CA TRP A 322 -1.01 14.91 16.84
C TRP A 322 -1.41 15.46 18.21
N GLU A 323 -2.71 15.61 18.47
CA GLU A 323 -3.23 16.10 19.76
C GLU A 323 -2.82 15.18 20.92
N SER A 324 -3.00 13.87 20.75
CA SER A 324 -2.79 12.92 21.85
C SER A 324 -1.32 12.58 22.14
N HIS A 325 -0.43 12.65 21.14
CA HIS A 325 0.97 12.22 21.28
C HIS A 325 1.98 13.34 21.03
N VAL A 326 1.81 14.15 19.97
CA VAL A 326 2.80 15.19 19.63
C VAL A 326 2.68 16.37 20.60
N GLU A 327 1.46 16.87 20.84
CA GLU A 327 1.23 18.00 21.76
C GLU A 327 1.53 17.62 23.23
N THR A 328 1.27 16.36 23.59
CA THR A 328 1.57 15.81 24.93
C THR A 328 3.02 15.35 25.11
N LYS A 329 3.84 15.42 24.05
CA LYS A 329 5.26 15.00 24.02
C LYS A 329 5.49 13.50 24.25
N LEU A 330 4.50 12.67 23.97
CA LEU A 330 4.66 11.22 23.87
C LEU A 330 5.27 10.78 22.55
N ALA A 331 5.21 11.63 21.51
CA ALA A 331 5.91 11.48 20.25
C ALA A 331 6.63 12.79 19.89
N ALA A 332 7.74 12.69 19.15
CA ALA A 332 8.43 13.86 18.63
C ALA A 332 7.61 14.57 17.54
N ARG A 333 7.81 15.89 17.40
CA ARG A 333 7.31 16.64 16.24
C ARG A 333 8.11 16.22 14.99
N PRO A 334 7.48 16.03 13.82
CA PRO A 334 8.19 15.56 12.64
C PRO A 334 9.06 16.66 12.04
N ASP A 335 10.22 16.27 11.53
CA ASP A 335 11.06 17.06 10.62
C ASP A 335 10.55 16.98 9.18
N LEU A 336 9.95 15.84 8.81
CA LEU A 336 9.33 15.61 7.51
C LEU A 336 8.04 14.80 7.68
N VAL A 337 7.00 15.21 6.98
CA VAL A 337 5.76 14.44 6.84
C VAL A 337 5.71 13.86 5.43
N VAL A 338 5.39 12.58 5.31
CA VAL A 338 5.25 11.91 4.01
C VAL A 338 3.90 11.23 3.91
N GLY A 339 3.15 11.47 2.84
CA GLY A 339 1.94 10.69 2.53
C GLY A 339 2.14 9.93 1.23
N PHE A 340 2.22 8.61 1.33
CA PHE A 340 2.21 7.75 0.15
C PHE A 340 0.78 7.58 -0.33
N HIS A 341 0.47 8.18 -1.48
CA HIS A 341 -0.84 8.05 -2.14
C HIS A 341 -2.02 8.38 -1.24
N PRO A 342 -2.07 9.59 -0.63
CA PRO A 342 -3.03 9.91 0.43
C PRO A 342 -4.50 9.85 -0.03
N GLY A 343 -4.76 9.90 -1.34
CA GLY A 343 -6.07 9.56 -1.92
C GLY A 343 -7.19 10.57 -1.66
N PHE A 344 -6.91 11.70 -1.00
CA PHE A 344 -7.91 12.73 -0.68
C PHE A 344 -8.60 13.34 -1.92
N HIS A 345 -8.00 13.21 -3.11
CA HIS A 345 -8.60 13.65 -4.38
C HIS A 345 -9.58 12.65 -4.99
N ALA A 346 -9.65 11.42 -4.47
CA ALA A 346 -10.39 10.34 -5.11
C ALA A 346 -11.92 10.49 -4.99
N CYS A 347 -12.41 10.99 -3.85
CA CYS A 347 -13.83 11.33 -3.66
C CYS A 347 -14.04 12.34 -2.51
N PRO A 348 -15.20 13.02 -2.46
CA PRO A 348 -15.50 14.01 -1.41
C PRO A 348 -15.43 13.45 0.01
N ASP A 349 -15.83 12.21 0.24
CA ASP A 349 -15.83 11.62 1.58
C ASP A 349 -14.41 11.38 2.11
N LEU A 350 -13.49 10.95 1.24
CA LEU A 350 -12.07 10.83 1.59
C LEU A 350 -11.45 12.21 1.84
N LEU A 351 -11.80 13.21 1.02
CA LEU A 351 -11.37 14.59 1.28
C LEU A 351 -11.85 15.08 2.65
N ALA A 352 -13.10 14.81 3.02
CA ALA A 352 -13.65 15.21 4.31
C ALA A 352 -12.88 14.57 5.48
N GLY A 353 -12.50 13.29 5.37
CA GLY A 353 -11.65 12.61 6.36
C GLY A 353 -10.23 13.16 6.45
N TRP A 354 -9.67 13.62 5.33
CA TRP A 354 -8.33 14.21 5.26
C TRP A 354 -8.28 15.69 5.61
N LEU A 355 -9.38 16.42 5.51
CA LEU A 355 -9.40 17.87 5.67
C LEU A 355 -8.78 18.35 7.00
N PRO A 356 -9.10 17.77 8.18
CA PRO A 356 -8.46 18.20 9.42
C PRO A 356 -6.95 17.97 9.42
N THR A 357 -6.49 16.86 8.83
CA THR A 357 -5.06 16.58 8.66
C THR A 357 -4.40 17.60 7.73
N LEU A 358 -4.99 17.90 6.56
CA LEU A 358 -4.42 18.86 5.61
C LEU A 358 -4.32 20.28 6.22
N LEU A 359 -5.35 20.72 6.94
CA LEU A 359 -5.35 22.01 7.66
C LEU A 359 -4.26 22.04 8.73
N LEU A 360 -4.12 20.96 9.52
CA LEU A 360 -3.06 20.85 10.52
C LEU A 360 -1.66 20.96 9.89
N LEU A 361 -1.39 20.22 8.80
CA LEU A 361 -0.10 20.26 8.12
C LEU A 361 0.25 21.68 7.64
N ARG A 362 -0.74 22.39 7.08
CA ARG A 362 -0.63 23.78 6.63
C ARG A 362 -0.38 24.73 7.79
N ASP A 363 -1.23 24.71 8.82
CA ASP A 363 -1.24 25.69 9.91
C ASP A 363 0.01 25.56 10.80
N TYR A 364 0.50 24.33 10.99
CA TYR A 364 1.76 24.07 11.70
C TYR A 364 3.02 24.20 10.83
N ARG A 365 2.86 24.55 9.54
CA ARG A 365 3.95 24.76 8.58
C ARG A 365 4.94 23.59 8.51
N LEU A 366 4.41 22.38 8.43
CA LEU A 366 5.24 21.18 8.39
C LEU A 366 5.80 20.98 6.96
N PRO A 367 7.07 20.56 6.81
CA PRO A 367 7.59 20.08 5.53
C PRO A 367 6.87 18.80 5.14
N VAL A 368 6.20 18.78 4.00
CA VAL A 368 5.36 17.65 3.57
C VAL A 368 5.73 17.23 2.15
N LEU A 369 5.85 15.92 1.95
CA LEU A 369 5.95 15.28 0.63
C LEU A 369 4.79 14.31 0.44
N PHE A 370 3.95 14.54 -0.57
CA PHE A 370 2.96 13.57 -1.03
C PHE A 370 3.39 12.89 -2.31
N THR A 371 3.02 11.61 -2.48
CA THR A 371 3.16 10.93 -3.78
C THR A 371 1.81 10.50 -4.34
N VAL A 372 1.71 10.41 -5.67
CA VAL A 372 0.50 10.00 -6.40
C VAL A 372 0.84 9.09 -7.59
N TYR A 373 -0.14 8.31 -8.07
CA TYR A 373 0.08 7.28 -9.08
C TYR A 373 0.11 7.80 -10.52
N SER A 374 -0.50 8.97 -10.78
CA SER A 374 -0.67 9.47 -12.14
C SER A 374 -0.73 10.99 -12.22
N GLU A 375 -0.52 11.51 -13.44
CA GLU A 375 -0.63 12.94 -13.72
C GLU A 375 -2.06 13.47 -13.46
N GLN A 376 -3.08 12.62 -13.66
CA GLN A 376 -4.46 12.99 -13.38
C GLN A 376 -4.69 13.18 -11.87
N GLU A 377 -4.17 12.27 -11.05
CA GLU A 377 -4.21 12.40 -9.60
C GLU A 377 -3.44 13.62 -9.14
N LEU A 378 -2.24 13.85 -9.68
CA LEU A 378 -1.43 15.04 -9.40
C LEU A 378 -2.22 16.33 -9.62
N LYS A 379 -2.87 16.48 -10.77
CA LYS A 379 -3.69 17.68 -11.08
C LYS A 379 -4.83 17.86 -10.09
N SER A 380 -5.56 16.78 -9.78
CA SER A 380 -6.67 16.83 -8.83
C SER A 380 -6.22 17.13 -7.40
N SER A 381 -5.09 16.56 -6.95
CA SER A 381 -4.52 16.84 -5.63
C SER A 381 -4.04 18.28 -5.53
N LEU A 382 -3.35 18.80 -6.54
CA LEU A 382 -2.87 20.19 -6.56
C LEU A 382 -4.01 21.19 -6.48
N GLN A 383 -5.11 20.95 -7.21
CA GLN A 383 -6.29 21.81 -7.15
C GLN A 383 -6.80 21.96 -5.71
N ILE A 384 -6.97 20.85 -5.00
CA ILE A 384 -7.43 20.84 -3.61
C ILE A 384 -6.45 21.59 -2.70
N LEU A 385 -5.14 21.33 -2.83
CA LEU A 385 -4.12 21.96 -1.98
C LEU A 385 -4.04 23.48 -2.19
N VAL A 386 -4.24 23.96 -3.42
CA VAL A 386 -4.32 25.39 -3.74
C VAL A 386 -5.59 26.02 -3.17
N GLU A 387 -6.74 25.34 -3.26
CA GLU A 387 -7.99 25.80 -2.65
C GLU A 387 -7.90 25.87 -1.12
N LEU A 388 -7.04 25.04 -0.51
CA LEU A 388 -6.71 25.09 0.92
C LEU A 388 -5.62 26.11 1.28
N GLU A 389 -5.17 26.94 0.34
CA GLU A 389 -4.12 27.96 0.55
C GLU A 389 -2.80 27.37 1.06
N THR A 390 -2.49 26.15 0.63
CA THR A 390 -1.22 25.49 0.98
C THR A 390 -0.09 26.01 0.09
N HIS A 391 1.08 26.32 0.64
CA HIS A 391 2.22 26.78 -0.16
C HIS A 391 2.91 25.59 -0.85
N ILE A 392 2.65 25.45 -2.16
CA ILE A 392 3.28 24.42 -3.00
C ILE A 392 4.71 24.85 -3.33
N MET A 393 5.70 24.11 -2.82
CA MET A 393 7.11 24.34 -3.11
C MET A 393 7.52 23.76 -4.46
N GLY A 394 6.95 22.64 -4.85
CA GLY A 394 7.25 21.98 -6.11
C GLY A 394 6.45 20.70 -6.34
N TYR A 395 6.47 20.22 -7.58
CA TYR A 395 5.96 18.91 -7.95
C TYR A 395 6.67 18.44 -9.22
N ALA A 396 6.94 17.15 -9.32
CA ALA A 396 7.56 16.55 -10.50
C ALA A 396 7.32 15.05 -10.54
N THR A 397 7.81 14.40 -11.60
CA THR A 397 8.01 12.95 -11.61
C THR A 397 8.99 12.56 -10.50
N ASN A 398 8.68 11.49 -9.78
CA ASN A 398 9.58 10.97 -8.77
C ASN A 398 10.66 10.09 -9.44
N PRO A 399 11.95 10.42 -9.31
CA PRO A 399 13.03 9.60 -9.87
C PRO A 399 13.07 8.17 -9.29
N PHE A 400 12.47 7.98 -8.12
CA PHE A 400 12.40 6.70 -7.43
C PHE A 400 11.00 6.08 -7.46
N ALA A 401 10.17 6.47 -8.44
CA ALA A 401 8.91 5.79 -8.72
C ALA A 401 9.15 4.31 -9.02
N SER A 402 8.31 3.42 -8.49
CA SER A 402 8.42 1.98 -8.75
C SER A 402 8.43 1.66 -10.25
N LEU A 403 9.31 0.76 -10.69
CA LEU A 403 9.30 0.26 -12.06
C LEU A 403 8.29 -0.88 -12.26
N ARG A 404 7.65 -1.36 -11.19
CA ARG A 404 6.65 -2.42 -11.22
C ARG A 404 5.31 -1.87 -11.74
N PRO A 405 4.78 -2.40 -12.86
CA PRO A 405 3.46 -2.00 -13.32
C PRO A 405 2.37 -2.64 -12.46
N GLU A 406 1.42 -1.82 -12.02
CA GLU A 406 0.23 -2.26 -11.30
C GLU A 406 -1.02 -2.09 -12.15
N GLN A 407 -1.86 -3.12 -12.17
CA GLN A 407 -3.10 -3.13 -12.93
C GLN A 407 -4.27 -2.89 -12.00
N VAL A 408 -5.22 -2.03 -12.41
CA VAL A 408 -6.55 -2.00 -11.80
C VAL A 408 -7.23 -3.34 -12.04
N TYR A 409 -7.24 -4.15 -11.00
CA TYR A 409 -7.61 -5.55 -11.00
C TYR A 409 -8.92 -5.86 -11.75
N SER A 410 -10.00 -5.15 -11.42
CA SER A 410 -11.34 -5.33 -12.02
C SER A 410 -11.49 -4.67 -13.40
N SER A 411 -10.52 -3.88 -13.83
CA SER A 411 -10.53 -3.16 -15.10
C SER A 411 -9.22 -3.38 -15.87
N PRO A 412 -8.98 -4.61 -16.37
CA PRO A 412 -7.67 -5.02 -16.84
C PRO A 412 -7.19 -4.31 -18.11
N ASN A 413 -8.06 -3.55 -18.76
CA ASN A 413 -7.80 -2.80 -19.99
C ASN A 413 -7.56 -1.30 -19.75
N LYS A 414 -7.23 -0.91 -18.52
CA LYS A 414 -6.66 0.41 -18.21
C LYS A 414 -5.14 0.37 -18.33
N ALA A 415 -4.54 1.54 -18.55
CA ALA A 415 -3.10 1.68 -18.46
C ALA A 415 -2.64 1.28 -17.04
N PRO A 416 -1.60 0.44 -16.90
CA PRO A 416 -1.01 0.19 -15.59
C PRO A 416 -0.45 1.47 -15.00
N VAL A 417 -0.56 1.59 -13.68
CA VAL A 417 0.02 2.67 -12.88
C VAL A 417 1.32 2.19 -12.23
N TYR A 418 2.07 3.12 -11.64
CA TYR A 418 3.32 2.83 -10.96
C TYR A 418 3.33 3.56 -9.61
N CYS A 419 3.69 2.82 -8.55
CA CYS A 419 3.83 3.39 -7.22
C CYS A 419 4.73 4.63 -7.21
N SER A 420 4.30 5.63 -6.46
CA SER A 420 4.94 6.92 -6.24
C SER A 420 5.42 7.64 -7.51
N SER A 421 4.67 7.58 -8.62
CA SER A 421 5.04 8.16 -9.92
C SER A 421 5.37 9.65 -9.90
N TYR A 422 4.63 10.44 -9.12
CA TYR A 422 4.83 11.87 -8.97
C TYR A 422 4.91 12.22 -7.50
N TYR A 423 5.59 13.32 -7.18
CA TYR A 423 5.56 13.91 -5.85
C TYR A 423 5.05 15.35 -5.88
N ILE A 424 4.54 15.80 -4.74
CA ILE A 424 4.19 17.19 -4.43
C ILE A 424 4.91 17.53 -3.13
N THR A 425 5.71 18.58 -3.12
CA THR A 425 6.27 19.16 -1.89
C THR A 425 5.53 20.43 -1.52
N LEU A 426 5.22 20.54 -0.24
CA LEU A 426 4.53 21.70 0.31
C LEU A 426 5.07 22.06 1.69
N LEU A 427 4.94 23.34 1.98
CA LEU A 427 5.24 23.95 3.27
C LEU A 427 4.04 24.81 3.65
N GLY A 428 3.85 25.11 4.93
CA GLY A 428 2.85 26.12 5.30
C GLY A 428 3.28 27.52 4.80
N PRO A 429 2.32 28.46 4.69
CA PRO A 429 2.57 29.82 4.19
C PRO A 429 3.48 30.68 5.09
#